data_AF-A0A850BGF0-F1
#
_entry.id   AF-A0A850BGF0-F1
#
_cell.length_a   1.000
_cell.length_b   1.000
_cell.length_c   1.000
_cell.angle_alpha   90.00
_cell.angle_beta   90.00
_cell.angle_gamma   90.00
#
_symmetry.space_group_name_H-M   'P 1'
#
loop_
_entity.id
_entity.type
_entity.pdbx_description
1 polymer ?
#
loop_
_entity_poly.entity_id
_entity_poly.type
_entity_poly.pdbx_seq_one_letter_code
_entity_poly.pdbx_strand_id
1 'polypeptide(L)'
;MSSIDYARFALILQRCKEVADDQTATAQLRAAYHEGLSAAAEMYLSAHARVVEAEREFEQRNAHFAEALGALDGLYCSVRLVVKEHFPDAGLPPSLLDCPTLFEKAIAVETLLNILDDSLVDETWAAKEANAPFAKKAPLIVRELGEAVMRSGPLVVKLDERAVAYAPAFERHLVFKRAVRQACGPVSGQYQSIHWRVAWGKEGAGPVSWGPFSFRAPFRTW
;
A
#
# COMPACT_ATOMS: atom_id res chain seq x y z
N MET A 1 7.17 17.90 -2.93
CA MET A 1 5.69 17.90 -2.78
C MET A 1 5.37 17.02 -1.58
N SER A 2 4.61 17.49 -0.60
CA SER A 2 4.22 16.66 0.55
C SER A 2 3.25 15.56 0.09
N SER A 3 3.49 14.32 0.50
CA SER A 3 2.55 13.21 0.28
C SER A 3 1.18 13.56 0.87
N ILE A 4 0.09 13.18 0.20
CA ILE A 4 -1.27 13.39 0.68
C ILE A 4 -1.55 12.41 1.83
N ASP A 5 -1.95 12.93 2.99
CA ASP A 5 -2.35 12.10 4.13
C ASP A 5 -3.85 11.79 4.07
N TYR A 6 -4.20 10.70 3.38
CA TYR A 6 -5.59 10.30 3.20
C TYR A 6 -6.29 9.94 4.52
N ALA A 7 -5.61 9.29 5.46
CA ALA A 7 -6.20 8.93 6.76
C ALA A 7 -6.58 10.17 7.56
N ARG A 8 -5.70 11.17 7.60
CA ARG A 8 -6.01 12.44 8.24
C ARG A 8 -7.17 13.18 7.58
N PHE A 9 -7.26 13.13 6.26
CA PHE A 9 -8.38 13.76 5.57
C PHE A 9 -9.72 13.09 5.88
N ALA A 10 -9.75 11.76 6.00
CA ALA A 10 -10.94 11.04 6.46
C ALA A 10 -11.40 11.53 7.85
N LEU A 11 -10.47 11.67 8.80
CA LEU A 11 -10.77 12.19 10.14
C LEU A 11 -11.35 13.61 10.09
N ILE A 12 -10.80 14.49 9.25
CA ILE A 12 -11.30 15.87 9.10
C ILE A 12 -12.72 15.90 8.55
N LEU A 13 -13.04 15.03 7.58
CA LEU A 13 -14.40 14.94 7.05
C LEU A 13 -15.40 14.41 8.08
N GLN A 14 -14.98 13.46 8.94
CA GLN A 14 -15.78 13.03 10.10
C GLN A 14 -16.02 14.19 11.07
N ARG A 15 -14.99 14.98 11.40
CA ARG A 15 -15.15 16.19 12.23
C ARG A 15 -16.04 17.24 11.59
N CYS A 16 -16.03 17.38 10.26
CA CYS A 16 -16.94 18.29 9.57
C CYS A 16 -18.41 17.87 9.79
N LYS A 17 -18.69 16.56 9.78
CA LYS A 17 -20.02 16.02 10.10
C LYS A 17 -20.42 16.34 11.53
N GLU A 18 -19.54 16.06 12.50
CA GLU A 18 -19.80 16.34 13.91
C GLU A 18 -20.09 17.83 14.17
N VAL A 19 -19.34 18.73 13.52
CA VAL A 19 -19.56 20.18 13.62
C VAL A 19 -20.91 20.60 13.02
N ALA A 20 -21.37 19.94 11.96
CA ALA A 20 -22.67 20.21 11.37
C ALA A 20 -23.82 19.65 12.21
N ASP A 21 -23.64 18.46 12.80
CA ASP A 21 -24.63 17.77 13.62
C ASP A 21 -24.73 18.33 15.06
N ASP A 22 -23.81 19.23 15.46
CA ASP A 22 -23.83 19.91 16.76
C ASP A 22 -25.15 20.70 16.95
N GLN A 23 -25.76 20.57 18.14
CA GLN A 23 -27.01 21.24 18.47
C GLN A 23 -26.89 22.78 18.41
N THR A 24 -25.69 23.29 18.66
CA THR A 24 -25.35 24.72 18.60
C THR A 24 -25.02 25.21 17.18
N ALA A 25 -24.93 24.32 16.19
CA ALA A 25 -24.66 24.69 14.80
C ALA A 25 -25.79 25.55 14.23
N THR A 26 -25.41 26.67 13.60
CA THR A 26 -26.37 27.56 12.92
C THR A 26 -27.01 26.85 11.72
N ALA A 27 -28.23 27.25 11.34
CA ALA A 27 -28.92 26.67 10.18
C ALA A 27 -28.10 26.82 8.88
N GLN A 28 -27.40 27.94 8.71
CA GLN A 28 -26.50 28.18 7.58
C GLN A 28 -25.34 27.17 7.55
N LEU A 29 -24.78 26.82 8.71
CA LEU A 29 -23.68 25.87 8.79
C LEU A 29 -24.14 24.46 8.46
N ARG A 30 -25.32 24.05 8.97
CA ARG A 30 -25.95 22.78 8.61
C ARG A 30 -26.20 22.69 7.10
N ALA A 31 -26.78 23.74 6.50
CA ALA A 31 -27.01 23.80 5.06
C ALA A 31 -25.69 23.70 4.27
N ALA A 32 -24.65 24.45 4.67
CA ALA A 32 -23.34 24.38 4.03
C ALA A 32 -22.72 22.98 4.05
N TYR A 33 -22.95 22.20 5.12
CA TYR A 33 -22.53 20.80 5.17
C TYR A 33 -23.42 19.91 4.29
N HIS A 34 -24.73 19.87 4.57
CA HIS A 34 -25.64 18.91 3.94
C HIS A 34 -25.81 19.14 2.45
N GLU A 35 -25.82 20.39 1.99
CA GLU A 35 -25.97 20.72 0.56
C GLU A 35 -24.62 20.83 -0.15
N GLY A 36 -23.57 21.28 0.56
CA GLY A 36 -22.28 21.60 -0.05
C GLY A 36 -21.22 20.50 0.03
N LEU A 37 -21.13 19.76 1.15
CA LEU A 37 -20.02 18.84 1.43
C LEU A 37 -20.43 17.37 1.55
N SER A 38 -21.58 17.08 2.16
CA SER A 38 -22.02 15.75 2.59
C SER A 38 -21.77 14.65 1.54
N ALA A 39 -22.31 14.80 0.33
CA ALA A 39 -22.21 13.79 -0.73
C ALA A 39 -20.76 13.48 -1.12
N ALA A 40 -19.91 14.49 -1.27
CA ALA A 40 -18.51 14.28 -1.61
C ALA A 40 -17.71 13.69 -0.44
N ALA A 41 -18.03 14.11 0.79
CA ALA A 41 -17.44 13.54 2.00
C ALA A 41 -17.80 12.06 2.15
N GLU A 42 -19.06 11.69 1.93
CA GLU A 42 -19.53 10.29 1.99
C GLU A 42 -18.89 9.42 0.91
N MET A 43 -18.79 9.92 -0.33
CA MET A 43 -18.07 9.23 -1.39
C MET A 43 -16.61 8.95 -1.00
N TYR A 44 -15.91 9.96 -0.48
CA TYR A 44 -14.53 9.80 -0.04
C TYR A 44 -14.39 8.84 1.14
N LEU A 45 -15.21 8.99 2.18
CA LEU A 45 -15.17 8.15 3.37
C LEU A 45 -15.48 6.68 3.04
N SER A 46 -16.43 6.44 2.13
CA SER A 46 -16.74 5.10 1.62
C SER A 46 -15.55 4.50 0.85
N ALA A 47 -14.93 5.26 -0.06
CA ALA A 47 -13.72 4.82 -0.76
C ALA A 47 -12.55 4.55 0.21
N HIS A 48 -12.36 5.42 1.21
CA HIS A 48 -11.33 5.25 2.22
C HIS A 48 -11.54 3.98 3.06
N ALA A 49 -12.77 3.71 3.53
CA ALA A 49 -13.09 2.51 4.27
C ALA A 49 -12.83 1.23 3.45
N ARG A 50 -13.15 1.26 2.15
CA ARG A 50 -12.86 0.13 1.25
C ARG A 50 -11.36 -0.12 1.08
N VAL A 51 -10.53 0.93 1.07
CA VAL A 51 -9.07 0.78 1.07
C VAL A 51 -8.59 0.17 2.39
N VAL A 52 -9.02 0.68 3.54
CA VAL A 52 -8.61 0.15 4.85
C VAL A 52 -8.92 -1.34 4.98
N GLU A 53 -10.12 -1.74 4.55
CA GLU A 53 -10.49 -3.16 4.55
C GLU A 53 -9.63 -3.99 3.60
N ALA A 54 -9.34 -3.47 2.39
CA ALA A 54 -8.50 -4.16 1.42
C ALA A 54 -7.05 -4.30 1.88
N GLU A 55 -6.49 -3.27 2.52
CA GLU A 55 -5.16 -3.30 3.12
C GLU A 55 -5.10 -4.38 4.20
N ARG A 56 -6.11 -4.43 5.08
CA ARG A 56 -6.21 -5.49 6.11
C ARG A 56 -6.30 -6.89 5.51
N GLU A 57 -7.14 -7.10 4.51
CA GLU A 57 -7.27 -8.39 3.82
C GLU A 57 -5.95 -8.79 3.14
N PHE A 58 -5.27 -7.83 2.51
CA PHE A 58 -3.98 -8.04 1.85
C PHE A 58 -2.90 -8.40 2.87
N GLU A 59 -2.81 -7.68 3.98
CA GLU A 59 -1.87 -7.95 5.07
C GLU A 59 -2.07 -9.34 5.69
N GLN A 60 -3.31 -9.69 6.04
CA GLN A 60 -3.63 -11.01 6.62
C GLN A 60 -3.23 -12.15 5.70
N ARG A 61 -3.48 -12.00 4.38
CA ARG A 61 -3.13 -13.02 3.40
C ARG A 61 -1.63 -13.09 3.13
N ASN A 62 -0.92 -11.98 3.27
CA ASN A 62 0.52 -11.92 3.00
C ASN A 62 1.40 -12.24 4.21
N ALA A 63 0.86 -12.25 5.43
CA ALA A 63 1.62 -12.58 6.64
C ALA A 63 2.27 -13.98 6.55
N HIS A 64 1.49 -15.00 6.19
CA HIS A 64 2.01 -16.36 5.98
C HIS A 64 3.01 -16.44 4.82
N PHE A 65 2.78 -15.64 3.78
CA PHE A 65 3.65 -15.58 2.63
C PHE A 65 5.02 -14.95 2.97
N ALA A 66 5.05 -13.91 3.78
CA ALA A 66 6.29 -13.24 4.18
C ALA A 66 7.24 -14.17 4.95
N GLU A 67 6.70 -15.01 5.83
CA GLU A 67 7.48 -16.03 6.55
C GLU A 67 8.06 -17.08 5.58
N ALA A 68 7.23 -17.59 4.68
CA ALA A 68 7.66 -18.57 3.67
C ALA A 68 8.74 -18.01 2.73
N LEU A 69 8.61 -16.74 2.34
CA LEU A 69 9.61 -16.04 1.53
C LEU A 69 10.94 -15.86 2.27
N GLY A 70 10.91 -15.50 3.57
CA GLY A 70 12.11 -15.41 4.39
C GLY A 70 12.84 -16.75 4.51
N ALA A 71 12.10 -17.86 4.64
CA ALA A 71 12.68 -19.20 4.64
C ALA A 71 13.25 -19.60 3.28
N LEU A 72 12.67 -19.13 2.17
CA LEU A 72 13.20 -19.38 0.83
C LEU A 72 14.46 -18.56 0.55
N ASP A 73 14.56 -17.33 1.06
CA ASP A 73 15.68 -16.43 0.77
C ASP A 73 17.05 -17.03 1.12
N GLY A 74 17.18 -17.67 2.28
CA GLY A 74 18.42 -18.36 2.65
C GLY A 74 18.79 -19.50 1.69
N LEU A 75 17.79 -20.25 1.22
CA LEU A 75 17.98 -21.32 0.24
C LEU A 75 18.36 -20.75 -1.13
N TYR A 76 17.70 -19.67 -1.55
CA TYR A 76 18.01 -18.94 -2.77
C TYR A 76 19.45 -18.44 -2.77
N CYS A 77 19.88 -17.75 -1.71
CA CYS A 77 21.23 -17.22 -1.58
C CYS A 77 22.29 -18.33 -1.68
N SER A 78 22.04 -19.48 -1.05
CA SER A 78 22.94 -20.64 -1.10
C SER A 78 23.10 -21.18 -2.51
N VAL A 79 22.00 -21.44 -3.22
CA VAL A 79 22.02 -21.99 -4.58
C VAL A 79 22.60 -20.97 -5.57
N ARG A 80 22.26 -19.69 -5.39
CA ARG A 80 22.81 -18.59 -6.19
C ARG A 80 24.33 -18.54 -6.11
N LEU A 81 24.93 -18.76 -4.93
CA LEU A 81 26.39 -18.75 -4.80
C LEU A 81 27.03 -19.85 -5.65
N VAL A 82 26.48 -21.07 -5.62
CA VAL A 82 26.94 -22.17 -6.48
C VAL A 82 26.80 -21.79 -7.96
N VAL A 83 25.63 -21.28 -8.36
CA VAL A 83 25.40 -20.83 -9.74
C VAL A 83 26.38 -19.72 -10.15
N LYS A 84 26.77 -18.82 -9.25
CA LYS A 84 27.72 -17.75 -9.53
C LYS A 84 29.17 -18.22 -9.71
N GLU A 85 29.53 -19.39 -9.16
CA GLU A 85 30.84 -20.00 -9.40
C GLU A 85 30.97 -20.51 -10.84
N HIS A 86 29.87 -20.98 -11.43
CA HIS A 86 29.83 -21.50 -12.80
C HIS A 86 29.42 -20.44 -13.84
N PHE A 87 28.50 -19.54 -13.47
CA PHE A 87 27.95 -18.46 -14.29
C PHE A 87 28.12 -17.10 -13.59
N PRO A 88 29.34 -16.53 -13.58
CA PRO A 88 29.64 -15.29 -12.86
C PRO A 88 28.82 -14.11 -13.37
N ASP A 89 28.46 -14.11 -14.65
CA ASP A 89 27.70 -13.03 -15.30
C ASP A 89 26.17 -13.18 -15.15
N ALA A 90 25.67 -14.22 -14.47
CA ALA A 90 24.23 -14.42 -14.26
C ALA A 90 23.62 -13.20 -13.54
N GLY A 91 22.58 -12.58 -14.11
CA GLY A 91 21.92 -11.38 -13.58
C GLY A 91 21.07 -11.58 -12.32
N LEU A 92 21.54 -12.40 -11.37
CA LEU A 92 20.79 -12.78 -10.17
C LEU A 92 21.02 -11.81 -9.01
N PRO A 93 19.96 -11.24 -8.41
CA PRO A 93 20.07 -10.37 -7.25
C PRO A 93 20.72 -11.11 -6.07
N PRO A 94 21.46 -10.42 -5.18
CA PRO A 94 22.15 -11.05 -4.06
C PRO A 94 21.21 -11.74 -3.07
N SER A 95 20.03 -11.17 -2.83
CA SER A 95 18.96 -11.72 -2.00
C SER A 95 17.61 -11.44 -2.66
N LEU A 96 16.63 -12.32 -2.42
CA LEU A 96 15.25 -12.05 -2.78
C LEU A 96 14.70 -10.87 -1.99
N LEU A 97 15.17 -10.63 -0.76
CA LEU A 97 14.73 -9.51 0.07
C LEU A 97 15.13 -8.15 -0.52
N ASP A 98 16.21 -8.10 -1.30
CA ASP A 98 16.67 -6.88 -1.98
C ASP A 98 15.82 -6.51 -3.20
N CYS A 99 15.01 -7.44 -3.74
CA CYS A 99 14.09 -7.13 -4.82
C CYS A 99 12.92 -6.27 -4.30
N PRO A 100 12.68 -5.06 -4.84
CA PRO A 100 11.62 -4.16 -4.36
C PRO A 100 10.20 -4.70 -4.58
N THR A 101 9.96 -5.55 -5.58
CA THR A 101 8.61 -6.02 -5.92
C THR A 101 8.47 -7.54 -5.86
N LEU A 102 7.26 -8.04 -5.55
CA LEU A 102 6.95 -9.47 -5.58
C LEU A 102 7.20 -10.09 -6.96
N PHE A 103 6.93 -9.32 -8.02
CA PHE A 103 7.18 -9.73 -9.40
C PHE A 103 8.67 -9.95 -9.67
N GLU A 104 9.54 -9.03 -9.24
CA GLU A 104 10.99 -9.19 -9.37
C GLU A 104 11.52 -10.38 -8.56
N LYS A 105 10.95 -10.65 -7.37
CA LYS A 105 11.28 -11.86 -6.61
C LYS A 105 10.92 -13.12 -7.38
N ALA A 106 9.76 -13.16 -8.03
CA ALA A 106 9.34 -14.30 -8.85
C ALA A 106 10.31 -14.53 -10.02
N ILE A 107 10.64 -13.46 -10.76
CA ILE A 107 11.63 -13.52 -11.85
C ILE A 107 12.98 -14.03 -11.36
N ALA A 108 13.46 -13.55 -10.20
CA ALA A 108 14.74 -13.98 -9.66
C ALA A 108 14.77 -15.49 -9.35
N VAL A 109 13.68 -16.02 -8.79
CA VAL A 109 13.54 -17.45 -8.50
C VAL A 109 13.40 -18.27 -9.78
N GLU A 110 12.56 -17.84 -10.73
CA GLU A 110 12.38 -18.51 -12.02
C GLU A 110 13.69 -18.51 -12.82
N THR A 111 14.42 -17.40 -12.85
CA THR A 111 15.71 -17.30 -13.54
C THR A 111 16.72 -18.27 -12.95
N LEU A 112 16.76 -18.39 -11.62
CA LEU A 112 17.64 -19.35 -10.96
C LEU A 112 17.25 -20.80 -11.27
N LEU A 113 15.95 -21.12 -11.29
CA LEU A 113 15.46 -22.44 -11.68
C LEU A 113 15.79 -22.78 -13.15
N ASN A 114 15.63 -21.82 -14.06
CA ASN A 114 15.94 -22.03 -15.48
C ASN A 114 17.44 -22.30 -15.69
N ILE A 115 18.32 -21.56 -15.01
CA ILE A 115 19.77 -21.82 -15.07
C ILE A 115 20.09 -23.23 -14.59
N LEU A 116 19.46 -23.68 -13.49
CA LEU A 116 19.64 -25.04 -13.00
C LEU A 116 19.18 -26.08 -14.03
N ASP A 117 17.99 -25.89 -14.61
CA ASP A 117 17.40 -26.80 -15.59
C ASP A 117 18.25 -26.89 -16.87
N ASP A 118 18.69 -25.75 -17.40
CA ASP A 118 19.59 -25.67 -18.56
C ASP A 118 20.93 -26.38 -18.30
N SER A 119 21.40 -26.39 -17.05
CA SER A 119 22.68 -27.01 -16.66
C SER A 119 22.57 -28.50 -16.31
N LEU A 120 21.35 -29.06 -16.22
CA LEU A 120 21.13 -30.47 -15.86
C LEU A 120 21.68 -31.47 -16.89
N VAL A 121 21.82 -31.04 -18.15
CA VAL A 121 22.23 -31.91 -19.25
C VAL A 121 23.70 -32.32 -19.13
N ASP A 122 24.54 -31.39 -18.68
CA ASP A 122 25.99 -31.52 -18.79
C ASP A 122 26.73 -31.48 -17.44
N GLU A 123 26.09 -31.00 -16.36
CA GLU A 123 26.80 -30.64 -15.14
C GLU A 123 26.29 -31.35 -13.88
N THR A 124 27.19 -32.06 -13.20
CA THR A 124 26.86 -32.86 -12.01
C THR A 124 26.49 -32.02 -10.78
N TRP A 125 26.99 -30.78 -10.68
CA TRP A 125 26.61 -29.88 -9.60
C TRP A 125 25.16 -29.41 -9.75
N ALA A 126 24.67 -29.20 -10.98
CA ALA A 126 23.31 -28.79 -11.25
C ALA A 126 22.33 -29.89 -10.82
N ALA A 127 22.66 -31.16 -11.08
CA ALA A 127 21.86 -32.30 -10.61
C ALA A 127 21.76 -32.38 -9.07
N LYS A 128 22.82 -32.00 -8.34
CA LYS A 128 22.79 -31.91 -6.88
C LYS A 128 21.86 -30.80 -6.40
N GLU A 129 21.96 -29.61 -6.99
CA GLU A 129 21.14 -28.45 -6.61
C GLU A 129 19.67 -28.59 -7.04
N ALA A 130 19.39 -29.25 -8.16
CA ALA A 130 18.03 -29.60 -8.59
C ALA A 130 17.31 -30.54 -7.61
N ASN A 131 18.07 -31.29 -6.78
CA ASN A 131 17.53 -32.11 -5.70
C ASN A 131 17.53 -31.41 -4.33
N ALA A 132 18.09 -30.21 -4.24
CA ALA A 132 18.19 -29.44 -3.01
C ALA A 132 16.82 -28.92 -2.54
N PRO A 133 16.70 -28.53 -1.25
CA PRO A 133 15.45 -27.98 -0.71
C PRO A 133 14.92 -26.75 -1.47
N PHE A 134 15.80 -25.96 -2.09
CA PHE A 134 15.41 -24.83 -2.93
C PHE A 134 14.56 -25.27 -4.12
N ALA A 135 15.07 -26.15 -4.98
CA ALA A 135 14.39 -26.58 -6.20
C ALA A 135 13.02 -27.22 -5.94
N LYS A 136 12.86 -27.88 -4.79
CA LYS A 136 11.57 -28.45 -4.35
C LYS A 136 10.55 -27.41 -3.91
N LYS A 137 11.00 -26.32 -3.28
CA LYS A 137 10.12 -25.28 -2.71
C LYS A 137 9.86 -24.12 -3.67
N ALA A 138 10.82 -23.81 -4.54
CA ALA A 138 10.81 -22.65 -5.41
C ALA A 138 9.58 -22.59 -6.34
N PRO A 139 9.15 -23.68 -7.03
CA PRO A 139 7.96 -23.63 -7.89
C PRO A 139 6.67 -23.28 -7.14
N LEU A 140 6.53 -23.79 -5.91
CA LEU A 140 5.39 -23.45 -5.06
C LEU A 140 5.41 -21.97 -4.71
N ILE A 141 6.56 -21.44 -4.29
CA ILE A 141 6.68 -20.02 -3.92
C ILE A 141 6.49 -19.10 -5.13
N VAL A 142 6.97 -19.46 -6.33
CA VAL A 142 6.71 -18.71 -7.56
C VAL A 142 5.21 -18.63 -7.84
N ARG A 143 4.48 -19.74 -7.69
CA ARG A 143 3.02 -19.74 -7.82
C ARG A 143 2.36 -18.82 -6.79
N GLU A 144 2.75 -18.92 -5.51
CA GLU A 144 2.20 -18.06 -4.45
C GLU A 144 2.54 -16.57 -4.69
N LEU A 145 3.74 -16.25 -5.21
CA LEU A 145 4.15 -14.90 -5.61
C LEU A 145 3.26 -14.37 -6.74
N GLY A 146 3.00 -15.17 -7.77
CA GLY A 146 2.09 -14.84 -8.85
C GLY A 146 0.67 -14.56 -8.36
N GLU A 147 0.16 -15.42 -7.48
CA GLU A 147 -1.14 -15.21 -6.85
C GLU A 147 -1.19 -13.94 -6.00
N ALA A 148 -0.15 -13.66 -5.22
CA ALA A 148 -0.06 -12.45 -4.40
C ALA A 148 -0.03 -11.17 -5.27
N VAL A 149 0.66 -11.20 -6.41
CA VAL A 149 0.65 -10.12 -7.41
C VAL A 149 -0.78 -9.91 -7.93
N MET A 150 -1.47 -10.97 -8.34
CA MET A 150 -2.85 -10.86 -8.82
C MET A 150 -3.82 -10.34 -7.75
N ARG A 151 -3.63 -10.75 -6.49
CA ARG A 151 -4.44 -10.29 -5.33
C ARG A 151 -4.22 -8.81 -5.00
N SER A 152 -3.09 -8.21 -5.41
CA SER A 152 -2.84 -6.78 -5.22
C SER A 152 -3.67 -5.89 -6.15
N GLY A 153 -4.12 -6.41 -7.30
CA GLY A 153 -4.93 -5.66 -8.28
C GLY A 153 -6.18 -4.99 -7.69
N PRO A 154 -7.04 -5.73 -6.97
CA PRO A 154 -8.19 -5.13 -6.27
C PRO A 154 -7.84 -4.01 -5.27
N LEU A 155 -6.69 -4.08 -4.59
CA LEU A 155 -6.23 -3.01 -3.70
C LEU A 155 -5.87 -1.75 -4.47
N VAL A 156 -5.15 -1.89 -5.60
CA VAL A 156 -4.80 -0.76 -6.49
C VAL A 156 -6.06 -0.05 -6.99
N VAL A 157 -7.07 -0.79 -7.45
CA VAL A 157 -8.35 -0.20 -7.90
C VAL A 157 -8.99 0.63 -6.78
N LYS A 158 -9.04 0.13 -5.55
CA LYS A 158 -9.61 0.85 -4.40
C LYS A 158 -8.78 2.10 -4.05
N LEU A 159 -7.46 2.04 -4.16
CA LEU A 159 -6.57 3.19 -3.96
C LEU A 159 -6.86 4.29 -5.00
N ASP A 160 -7.03 3.92 -6.26
CA ASP A 160 -7.38 4.85 -7.34
C ASP A 160 -8.76 5.47 -7.12
N GLU A 161 -9.77 4.67 -6.73
CA GLU A 161 -11.10 5.19 -6.39
C GLU A 161 -11.05 6.22 -5.25
N ARG A 162 -10.24 5.95 -4.21
CA ARG A 162 -10.02 6.92 -3.11
C ARG A 162 -9.32 8.18 -3.61
N ALA A 163 -8.35 8.05 -4.50
CA ALA A 163 -7.65 9.20 -5.09
C ALA A 163 -8.59 10.06 -5.94
N VAL A 164 -9.47 9.46 -6.75
CA VAL A 164 -10.49 10.16 -7.53
C VAL A 164 -11.49 10.89 -6.63
N ALA A 165 -11.93 10.25 -5.54
CA ALA A 165 -12.87 10.87 -4.59
C ALA A 165 -12.26 12.01 -3.76
N TYR A 166 -10.93 12.11 -3.69
CA TYR A 166 -10.23 13.08 -2.84
C TYR A 166 -10.45 14.52 -3.29
N ALA A 167 -10.20 14.85 -4.56
CA ALA A 167 -10.19 16.24 -5.02
C ALA A 167 -11.57 16.93 -4.83
N PRO A 168 -12.71 16.34 -5.23
CA PRO A 168 -14.02 16.95 -5.01
C PRO A 168 -14.35 17.15 -3.53
N ALA A 169 -13.99 16.19 -2.68
CA ALA A 169 -14.20 16.28 -1.24
C ALA A 169 -13.34 17.39 -0.62
N PHE A 170 -12.08 17.51 -1.04
CA PHE A 170 -11.15 18.52 -0.53
C PHE A 170 -11.61 19.94 -0.88
N GLU A 171 -12.01 20.17 -2.13
CA GLU A 171 -12.51 21.48 -2.57
C GLU A 171 -13.75 21.91 -1.78
N ARG A 172 -14.72 21.01 -1.62
CA ARG A 172 -15.94 21.27 -0.84
C ARG A 172 -15.64 21.45 0.65
N HIS A 173 -14.68 20.71 1.19
CA HIS A 173 -14.21 20.90 2.56
C HIS A 173 -13.67 22.33 2.77
N LEU A 174 -12.93 22.89 1.82
CA LEU A 174 -12.44 24.27 1.92
C LEU A 174 -13.57 25.32 1.93
N VAL A 175 -14.69 25.04 1.27
CA VAL A 175 -15.88 25.90 1.31
C VAL A 175 -16.55 25.79 2.68
N PHE A 176 -16.82 24.57 3.15
CA PHE A 176 -17.41 24.34 4.47
C PHE A 176 -16.55 24.94 5.60
N LYS A 177 -15.23 24.75 5.55
CA LYS A 177 -14.28 25.33 6.50
C LYS A 177 -14.34 26.86 6.55
N ARG A 178 -14.56 27.52 5.41
CA ARG A 178 -14.76 28.98 5.35
C ARG A 178 -16.07 29.37 6.04
N ALA A 179 -17.16 28.62 5.83
CA ALA A 179 -18.43 28.85 6.52
C ALA A 179 -18.29 28.69 8.04
N VAL A 180 -17.61 27.65 8.51
CA VAL A 180 -17.30 27.45 9.96
C VAL A 180 -16.50 28.64 10.50
N ARG A 181 -15.48 29.10 9.77
CA ARG A 181 -14.68 30.26 10.19
C ARG A 181 -15.53 31.52 10.32
N GLN A 182 -16.47 31.75 9.41
CA GLN A 182 -17.35 32.92 9.42
C GLN A 182 -18.39 32.85 10.55
N ALA A 183 -18.98 31.68 10.78
CA ALA A 183 -20.01 31.50 11.80
C ALA A 183 -19.45 31.43 13.23
N CYS A 184 -18.34 30.73 13.44
CA CYS A 184 -17.80 30.45 14.78
C CYS A 184 -16.53 31.25 15.10
N GLY A 185 -15.89 31.85 14.11
CA GLY A 185 -14.60 32.53 14.25
C GLY A 185 -13.39 31.59 14.15
N PRO A 186 -12.18 32.13 13.87
CA PRO A 186 -10.98 31.34 13.61
C PRO A 186 -10.34 30.70 14.87
N VAL A 187 -10.72 31.14 16.07
CA VAL A 187 -10.20 30.58 17.33
C VAL A 187 -11.16 29.56 17.97
N SER A 188 -12.31 29.31 17.34
CA SER A 188 -13.30 28.35 17.85
C SER A 188 -12.79 26.91 17.79
N GLY A 189 -13.23 26.09 18.74
CA GLY A 189 -12.93 24.65 18.76
C GLY A 189 -13.42 23.95 17.49
N GLN A 190 -14.59 24.33 16.96
CA GLN A 190 -15.15 23.80 15.72
C GLN A 190 -14.27 24.10 14.50
N TYR A 191 -13.75 25.33 14.37
CA TYR A 191 -12.85 25.65 13.27
C TYR A 191 -11.50 24.95 13.40
N GLN A 192 -10.96 24.87 14.62
CA GLN A 192 -9.67 24.23 14.88
C GLN A 192 -9.71 22.71 14.65
N SER A 193 -10.80 22.02 15.03
CA SER A 193 -10.94 20.56 14.84
C SER A 193 -10.93 20.13 13.37
N ILE A 194 -11.40 20.99 12.46
CA ILE A 194 -11.40 20.76 11.01
C ILE A 194 -10.23 21.45 10.29
N HIS A 195 -9.30 22.08 11.02
CA HIS A 195 -8.17 22.78 10.45
C HIS A 195 -6.92 21.89 10.36
N TRP A 196 -6.46 21.65 9.13
CA TRP A 196 -5.28 20.83 8.80
C TRP A 196 -3.95 21.21 9.50
N ARG A 197 -3.82 22.40 10.09
CA ARG A 197 -2.57 22.83 10.77
C ARG A 197 -2.55 22.64 12.27
N VAL A 198 -3.64 22.22 12.92
CA VAL A 198 -3.52 21.85 14.33
C VAL A 198 -2.65 20.60 14.36
N ALA A 199 -1.42 20.77 14.85
CA ALA A 199 -0.52 19.67 15.12
C ALA A 199 -1.25 18.77 16.12
N TRP A 200 -1.71 17.62 15.65
CA TRP A 200 -1.98 16.48 16.53
C TRP A 200 -0.61 16.00 17.00
N GLY A 201 0.00 16.77 17.88
CA GLY A 201 1.26 16.45 18.51
C GLY A 201 0.98 15.37 19.56
N LYS A 202 1.60 14.22 19.34
CA LYS A 202 1.85 13.18 20.35
C LYS A 202 0.62 12.67 21.11
N GLU A 203 -0.10 11.72 20.50
CA GLU A 203 -0.58 10.55 21.25
C GLU A 203 -1.03 9.46 20.25
N GLY A 204 -0.32 8.33 20.24
CA GLY A 204 -0.97 7.03 20.07
C GLY A 204 -1.06 6.36 18.70
N ALA A 205 -0.44 6.88 17.62
CA ALA A 205 -0.31 6.09 16.39
C ALA A 205 1.09 6.25 15.83
N GLY A 206 1.99 5.33 16.20
CA GLY A 206 3.24 5.20 15.47
C GLY A 206 2.91 4.96 14.00
N PRO A 207 3.62 5.61 13.04
CA PRO A 207 3.57 5.13 11.68
C PRO A 207 4.07 3.69 11.73
N VAL A 208 3.26 2.73 11.31
CA VAL A 208 3.82 1.46 10.85
C VAL A 208 4.59 1.84 9.59
N SER A 209 5.87 2.17 9.77
CA SER A 209 6.80 2.37 8.68
C SER A 209 7.07 1.00 8.10
N TRP A 210 6.18 0.57 7.21
CA TRP A 210 6.53 -0.48 6.28
C TRP A 210 7.66 0.07 5.41
N GLY A 211 8.80 -0.63 5.42
CA GLY A 211 9.81 -0.46 4.37
C GLY A 211 9.15 -0.51 3.00
N PRO A 212 9.76 0.08 1.97
CA PRO A 212 9.06 0.45 0.77
C PRO A 212 8.58 -0.79 0.02
N PHE A 213 7.33 -1.17 0.21
CA PHE A 213 6.53 -1.75 -0.86
C PHE A 213 6.21 -0.61 -1.81
N SER A 214 7.22 -0.16 -2.54
CA SER A 214 7.06 0.80 -3.62
C SER A 214 6.37 0.08 -4.76
N PHE A 215 5.03 0.08 -4.74
CA PHE A 215 4.26 -0.01 -5.98
C PHE A 215 4.56 1.27 -6.77
N ARG A 216 5.67 1.28 -7.51
CA ARG A 216 5.80 2.16 -8.66
C ARG A 216 4.82 1.62 -9.70
N ALA A 217 3.59 2.11 -9.66
CA ALA A 217 2.73 2.04 -10.83
C ALA A 217 3.51 2.67 -12.00
N PRO A 218 3.64 2.01 -13.16
CA PRO A 218 4.16 2.68 -14.33
C PRO A 218 3.15 3.77 -14.68
N PHE A 219 3.49 5.03 -14.37
CA PHE A 219 2.81 6.18 -14.91
C PHE A 219 2.86 6.07 -16.44
N ARG A 220 1.77 5.59 -17.04
CA ARG A 220 1.49 5.85 -18.45
C ARG A 220 1.04 7.30 -18.52
N THR A 221 1.96 8.17 -18.90
CA THR A 221 1.63 9.46 -19.48
C THR A 221 0.87 9.22 -20.79
N TRP A 222 -0.37 9.68 -20.86
CA TRP A 222 -1.03 10.03 -22.11
C TRP A 222 -1.12 11.55 -22.16
#